data_AF-A0A842KBJ2-F1
#
_entry.id   AF-A0A842KBJ2-F1
#
_cell.length_a   1.000
_cell.length_b   1.000
_cell.length_c   1.000
_cell.angle_alpha   90.00
_cell.angle_beta   90.00
_cell.angle_gamma   90.00
#
_symmetry.space_group_name_H-M   'P 1'
#
loop_
_entity.id
_entity.type
_entity.pdbx_description
1 polymer ?
#
loop_
_entity_poly.entity_id
_entity_poly.type
_entity_poly.pdbx_seq_one_letter_code
_entity_poly.pdbx_strand_id
1 'polypeptide(L)'
;MKYGEKEIKKAKIELWENPYPEKNYFVEITFSEFTSLCPRSGYPDFATIKIRYIPDKYIVELKSLKLYLNSYRYKYVTHEEATNKIYKDLSDALKPKFIEVIGDFNLRGGIKTVVRVASDTS
;
A
#
# COMPACT_ATOMS: atom_id res chain seq x y z
N MET A 1 4.47 -19.69 15.53
CA MET A 1 4.10 -18.86 14.36
C MET A 1 3.86 -19.76 13.15
N LYS A 2 2.71 -19.57 12.48
CA LYS A 2 2.37 -20.20 11.21
C LYS A 2 3.23 -19.62 10.07
N TYR A 3 3.26 -20.30 8.93
CA TYR A 3 4.09 -19.90 7.77
C TYR A 3 3.85 -18.44 7.34
N GLY A 4 2.59 -18.03 7.13
CA GLY A 4 2.28 -16.66 6.70
C GLY A 4 2.75 -15.57 7.68
N GLU A 5 2.67 -15.82 8.98
CA GLU A 5 3.14 -14.87 10.01
C GLU A 5 4.66 -14.67 9.96
N LYS A 6 5.41 -15.74 9.64
CA LYS A 6 6.87 -15.67 9.48
C LYS A 6 7.25 -14.83 8.25
N GLU A 7 6.55 -15.02 7.14
CA GLU A 7 6.78 -14.28 5.89
C GLU A 7 6.46 -12.78 6.06
N ILE A 8 5.32 -12.46 6.69
CA ILE A 8 4.92 -11.07 6.96
C ILE A 8 5.94 -10.36 7.85
N LYS A 9 6.49 -11.03 8.87
CA LYS A 9 7.50 -10.44 9.76
C LYS A 9 8.80 -10.08 9.03
N LYS A 10 9.09 -10.77 7.91
CA LYS A 10 10.26 -10.51 7.06
C LYS A 10 9.93 -9.66 5.83
N ALA A 11 8.69 -9.17 5.72
CA ALA A 11 8.23 -8.47 4.54
C ALA A 11 9.11 -7.23 4.26
N LYS A 12 9.64 -7.18 3.04
CA LYS A 12 10.34 -6.04 2.46
C LYS A 12 9.81 -5.88 1.05
N ILE A 13 9.70 -4.64 0.58
CA ILE A 13 9.32 -4.36 -0.80
C ILE A 13 10.48 -4.81 -1.69
N GLU A 14 10.18 -5.68 -2.65
CA GLU A 14 11.12 -6.13 -3.67
C GLU A 14 10.80 -5.47 -5.01
N LEU A 15 11.84 -5.20 -5.79
CA LEU A 15 11.79 -4.44 -7.03
C LEU A 15 12.25 -5.32 -8.17
N TRP A 16 11.53 -5.25 -9.29
CA TRP A 16 11.95 -5.83 -10.57
C TRP A 16 12.22 -4.71 -11.57
N GLU A 17 13.06 -5.00 -12.57
CA GLU A 17 13.32 -4.04 -13.65
C GLU A 17 12.05 -3.80 -14.48
N ASN A 18 11.82 -2.54 -14.83
CA ASN A 18 10.78 -2.19 -15.79
C ASN A 18 11.19 -2.70 -17.17
N PRO A 19 10.39 -3.58 -17.83
CA PRO A 19 10.71 -4.10 -19.15
C PRO A 19 10.58 -3.07 -20.29
N TYR A 20 9.84 -1.97 -20.07
CA TYR A 20 9.59 -0.91 -21.06
C TYR A 20 9.77 0.49 -20.44
N PRO A 21 11.00 0.85 -19.99
CA PRO A 21 11.26 2.13 -19.32
C PRO A 21 11.04 3.36 -20.22
N GLU A 22 11.06 3.15 -21.54
CA GLU A 22 10.83 4.18 -22.54
C GLU A 22 9.37 4.61 -22.69
N LYS A 23 8.41 3.81 -22.19
CA LYS A 23 6.98 4.10 -22.29
C LYS A 23 6.40 4.51 -20.96
N ASN A 24 5.50 5.49 -21.00
CA ASN A 24 4.63 5.77 -19.87
C ASN A 24 3.40 4.86 -19.96
N TYR A 25 3.23 4.01 -18.97
CA TYR A 25 2.05 3.16 -18.82
C TYR A 25 1.63 3.12 -17.35
N PHE A 26 0.33 2.93 -17.11
CA PHE A 26 -0.19 2.77 -15.76
C PHE A 26 -0.11 1.33 -15.30
N VAL A 27 0.33 1.15 -14.06
CA VAL A 27 0.15 -0.09 -13.30
C VAL A 27 -0.86 0.20 -12.19
N GLU A 28 -2.00 -0.51 -12.23
CA GLU A 28 -3.06 -0.39 -11.25
C GLU A 28 -3.18 -1.69 -10.44
N ILE A 29 -3.05 -1.59 -9.13
CA ILE A 29 -3.07 -2.71 -8.20
C ILE A 29 -4.17 -2.45 -7.17
N THR A 30 -5.03 -3.44 -6.98
CA THR A 30 -6.08 -3.42 -5.96
C THR A 30 -5.84 -4.55 -4.96
N PHE A 31 -5.81 -4.21 -3.67
CA PHE A 31 -5.71 -5.15 -2.57
C PHE A 31 -6.86 -4.95 -1.60
N SER A 32 -7.83 -5.88 -1.60
CA SER A 32 -9.08 -5.80 -0.84
C SER A 32 -9.01 -6.37 0.58
N GLU A 33 -7.88 -6.96 0.96
CA GLU A 33 -7.71 -7.68 2.25
C GLU A 33 -6.92 -6.87 3.28
N PHE A 34 -6.78 -5.55 3.09
CA PHE A 34 -6.03 -4.71 4.03
C PHE A 34 -6.75 -4.61 5.36
N THR A 35 -5.98 -4.76 6.44
CA THR A 35 -6.46 -4.55 7.80
C THR A 35 -5.35 -4.02 8.70
N SER A 36 -5.75 -3.24 9.70
CA SER A 36 -4.89 -2.66 10.72
C SER A 36 -5.67 -2.46 12.02
N LEU A 37 -5.02 -2.02 13.10
CA LEU A 37 -5.67 -1.76 14.38
C LEU A 37 -5.82 -0.25 14.62
N CYS A 38 -6.97 0.16 15.11
CA CYS A 38 -7.19 1.53 15.53
C CYS A 38 -6.31 1.87 16.76
N PRO A 39 -5.51 2.95 16.74
CA PRO A 39 -4.67 3.33 17.87
C PRO A 39 -5.42 3.57 19.18
N ARG A 40 -6.68 4.03 19.10
CA ARG A 40 -7.46 4.41 20.29
C ARG A 40 -8.26 3.26 20.88
N SER A 41 -8.93 2.46 20.05
CA SER A 41 -9.83 1.39 20.53
C SER A 41 -9.27 -0.02 20.38
N GLY A 42 -8.20 -0.20 19.59
CA GLY A 42 -7.66 -1.51 19.23
C GLY A 42 -8.56 -2.36 18.34
N TYR A 43 -9.68 -1.82 17.85
CA TYR A 43 -10.54 -2.54 16.91
C TYR A 43 -9.90 -2.64 15.53
N PRO A 44 -10.15 -3.74 14.81
CA PRO A 44 -9.65 -3.88 13.45
C PRO A 44 -10.38 -2.92 12.51
N ASP A 45 -9.60 -2.16 11.76
CA ASP A 45 -10.04 -1.41 10.60
C ASP A 45 -9.74 -2.24 9.34
N PHE A 46 -10.64 -2.20 8.36
CA PHE A 46 -10.52 -2.91 7.07
C PHE A 46 -10.58 -1.90 5.93
N ALA A 47 -9.85 -2.15 4.85
CA ALA A 47 -9.86 -1.27 3.69
C ALA A 47 -9.57 -2.03 2.40
N THR A 48 -9.92 -1.39 1.28
CA THR A 48 -9.33 -1.69 -0.02
C THR A 48 -8.23 -0.67 -0.30
N ILE A 49 -7.00 -1.14 -0.51
CA ILE A 49 -5.88 -0.31 -0.94
C ILE A 49 -5.81 -0.37 -2.47
N LYS A 50 -5.85 0.80 -3.11
CA LYS A 50 -5.64 0.94 -4.55
C LYS A 50 -4.35 1.72 -4.78
N ILE A 51 -3.46 1.16 -5.59
CA ILE A 51 -2.17 1.77 -5.95
C ILE A 51 -2.19 1.95 -7.46
N ARG A 52 -1.91 3.16 -7.92
CA ARG A 52 -1.78 3.49 -9.34
C ARG A 52 -0.47 4.22 -9.54
N TYR A 53 0.41 3.70 -10.39
CA TYR A 53 1.70 4.35 -10.63
C TYR A 53 2.15 4.21 -12.08
N ILE A 54 3.00 5.14 -12.50
CA ILE A 54 3.75 5.08 -13.76
C ILE A 54 5.19 4.73 -13.39
N PRO A 55 5.68 3.52 -13.71
CA PRO A 55 7.04 3.13 -13.35
C PRO A 55 8.08 3.97 -14.08
N ASP A 56 9.23 4.16 -13.43
CA ASP A 56 10.46 4.59 -14.07
C ASP A 56 11.33 3.34 -14.36
N LYS A 57 12.39 3.11 -13.59
CA LYS A 57 13.28 1.96 -13.76
C LYS A 57 12.77 0.66 -13.15
N TYR A 58 11.86 0.75 -12.17
CA TYR A 58 11.43 -0.39 -11.37
C TYR A 58 9.92 -0.54 -11.33
N ILE A 59 9.49 -1.81 -11.24
CA ILE A 59 8.14 -2.22 -10.88
C ILE A 59 8.18 -2.98 -9.55
N VAL A 60 7.06 -2.97 -8.83
CA VAL A 60 6.96 -3.69 -7.55
C VAL A 60 6.66 -5.18 -7.78
N GLU A 61 7.35 -6.05 -7.03
CA GLU A 61 7.03 -7.48 -7.02
C GLU A 61 5.77 -7.76 -6.17
N LEU A 62 4.78 -8.42 -6.75
CA LEU A 62 3.43 -8.52 -6.17
C LEU A 62 3.36 -9.34 -4.88
N LYS A 63 4.16 -10.40 -4.72
CA LYS A 63 4.19 -11.20 -3.47
C LYS A 63 4.74 -10.36 -2.32
N SER A 64 5.80 -9.60 -2.55
CA SER A 64 6.47 -8.72 -1.60
C SER A 64 5.53 -7.59 -1.17
N LEU A 65 4.81 -6.98 -2.12
CA LEU A 65 3.78 -5.98 -1.86
C LEU A 65 2.66 -6.54 -0.99
N LYS A 66 2.14 -7.72 -1.32
CA LYS A 66 1.11 -8.40 -0.52
C LYS A 66 1.58 -8.65 0.90
N LEU A 67 2.80 -9.15 1.09
CA LEU A 67 3.36 -9.39 2.43
C LEU A 67 3.57 -8.09 3.20
N TYR A 68 4.02 -7.03 2.52
CA TYR A 68 4.16 -5.69 3.08
C TYR A 68 2.82 -5.13 3.56
N LEU A 69 1.77 -5.17 2.74
CA LEU A 69 0.43 -4.72 3.13
C LEU A 69 -0.14 -5.56 4.29
N ASN A 70 0.05 -6.88 4.26
CA ASN A 70 -0.34 -7.76 5.37
C ASN A 70 0.43 -7.49 6.67
N SER A 71 1.59 -6.82 6.62
CA SER A 71 2.33 -6.41 7.83
C SER A 71 1.59 -5.41 8.70
N TYR A 72 0.54 -4.76 8.17
CA TYR A 72 -0.29 -3.81 8.90
C TYR A 72 -1.30 -4.48 9.83
N ARG A 73 -1.56 -5.78 9.69
CA ARG A 73 -2.63 -6.51 10.40
C ARG A 73 -2.67 -6.28 11.91
N TYR A 74 -1.51 -6.13 12.54
CA TYR A 74 -1.37 -5.92 13.98
C TYR A 74 -0.72 -4.57 14.34
N LYS A 75 -0.63 -3.64 13.38
CA LYS A 75 -0.09 -2.30 13.60
C LYS A 75 -1.21 -1.37 14.06
N TYR A 76 -0.94 -0.61 15.12
CA TYR A 76 -1.79 0.48 15.56
C TYR A 76 -1.51 1.71 14.72
N VAL A 77 -2.42 2.08 13.82
CA VAL A 77 -2.19 3.16 12.85
C VAL A 77 -3.51 3.81 12.44
N THR A 78 -3.49 5.13 12.21
CA THR A 78 -4.67 5.85 11.69
C THR A 78 -4.88 5.56 10.20
N HIS A 79 -6.08 5.83 9.66
CA HIS A 79 -6.38 5.60 8.24
C HIS A 79 -5.48 6.46 7.34
N GLU A 80 -5.23 7.69 7.78
CA GLU A 80 -4.40 8.69 7.12
C GLU A 80 -2.93 8.28 7.13
N GLU A 81 -2.42 7.89 8.30
CA GLU A 81 -1.03 7.46 8.45
C GLU A 81 -0.76 6.17 7.67
N ALA A 82 -1.67 5.20 7.71
CA ALA A 82 -1.52 3.96 6.95
C ALA A 82 -1.37 4.25 5.44
N THR A 83 -2.27 5.06 4.90
CA THR A 83 -2.28 5.42 3.48
C THR A 83 -1.03 6.20 3.07
N ASN A 84 -0.65 7.23 3.84
CA ASN A 84 0.54 8.04 3.57
C ASN A 84 1.84 7.25 3.71
N LYS A 85 1.91 6.32 4.67
CA LYS A 85 3.08 5.46 4.86
C LYS A 85 3.24 4.48 3.72
N ILE A 86 2.15 3.86 3.24
CA ILE A 86 2.18 3.00 2.05
C ILE A 86 2.66 3.80 0.84
N TYR A 87 2.13 5.00 0.62
CA TYR A 87 2.59 5.89 -0.44
C TYR A 87 4.08 6.21 -0.34
N LYS A 88 4.54 6.65 0.84
CA LYS A 88 5.93 7.04 1.06
C LYS A 88 6.88 5.87 0.80
N ASP A 89 6.62 4.73 1.42
CA ASP A 89 7.49 3.56 1.34
C ASP A 89 7.56 3.02 -0.11
N LEU A 90 6.45 3.08 -0.86
CA LEU A 90 6.44 2.72 -2.30
C LEU A 90 7.13 3.76 -3.18
N SER A 91 6.90 5.05 -2.93
CA SER A 91 7.51 6.14 -3.69
C SER A 91 9.04 6.13 -3.53
N ASP A 92 9.52 5.97 -2.30
CA ASP A 92 10.96 5.89 -1.99
C ASP A 92 11.63 4.68 -2.64
N ALA A 93 10.93 3.53 -2.68
CA ALA A 93 11.45 2.29 -3.24
C ALA A 93 11.43 2.29 -4.77
N LEU A 94 10.29 2.64 -5.39
CA LEU A 94 10.08 2.55 -6.84
C LEU A 94 10.65 3.74 -7.60
N LYS A 95 10.71 4.92 -6.96
CA LYS A 95 10.99 6.22 -7.60
C LYS A 95 10.21 6.40 -8.91
N PRO A 96 8.87 6.22 -8.88
CA PRO A 96 8.07 6.22 -10.10
C PRO A 96 7.92 7.64 -10.64
N LYS A 97 7.57 7.76 -11.93
CA LYS A 97 7.25 9.06 -12.56
C LYS A 97 5.99 9.68 -11.97
N PHE A 98 5.05 8.84 -11.54
CA PHE A 98 3.83 9.21 -10.85
C PHE A 98 3.40 8.07 -9.94
N ILE A 99 2.85 8.38 -8.76
CA ILE A 99 2.21 7.38 -7.90
C ILE A 99 1.04 8.00 -7.14
N GLU A 100 -0.04 7.23 -7.02
CA GLU A 100 -1.21 7.51 -6.21
C GLU A 100 -1.54 6.27 -5.38
N VAL A 101 -1.86 6.51 -4.10
CA VAL A 101 -2.37 5.48 -3.19
C VAL A 101 -3.70 5.96 -2.61
N ILE A 102 -4.70 5.09 -2.68
CA ILE A 102 -6.03 5.31 -2.13
C ILE A 102 -6.30 4.24 -1.07
N GLY A 103 -6.53 4.67 0.15
CA GLY A 103 -7.06 3.83 1.23
C GLY A 103 -8.57 4.01 1.33
N ASP A 104 -9.33 3.03 0.83
CA ASP A 104 -10.79 3.01 0.86
C ASP A 104 -11.27 2.19 2.08
N PHE A 105 -11.35 2.83 3.25
CA PHE A 105 -11.64 2.18 4.54
C PHE A 105 -13.13 1.87 4.69
N ASN A 106 -13.46 0.73 5.30
CA ASN A 106 -14.84 0.31 5.55
C ASN A 106 -15.54 1.21 6.58
N LEU A 107 -16.87 1.11 6.62
CA LEU A 107 -17.70 1.88 7.53
C LEU A 107 -17.31 1.63 9.00
N ARG A 108 -17.18 2.71 9.76
CA ARG A 108 -16.98 2.66 11.21
C ARG A 108 -17.87 3.68 11.88
N GLY A 109 -18.75 3.22 12.77
CA GLY A 109 -19.78 4.08 13.38
C GLY A 109 -20.71 4.74 12.36
N GLY A 110 -20.94 4.09 11.21
CA GLY A 110 -21.72 4.64 10.10
C GLY A 110 -20.97 5.63 9.20
N ILE A 111 -19.69 5.91 9.46
CA ILE A 111 -18.88 6.87 8.69
C ILE A 111 -17.93 6.13 7.77
N LYS A 112 -17.85 6.58 6.51
CA LYS A 112 -16.94 6.07 5.48
C LYS A 112 -15.78 7.04 5.32
N THR A 113 -14.55 6.52 5.30
CA THR A 113 -13.33 7.31 5.08
C THR A 113 -12.61 6.82 3.84
N VAL A 114 -12.30 7.72 2.92
CA VAL A 114 -11.43 7.44 1.77
C VAL A 114 -10.28 8.43 1.79
N VAL A 115 -9.07 7.93 2.03
CA VAL A 115 -7.84 8.74 2.03
C VAL A 115 -7.18 8.59 0.67
N ARG A 116 -6.77 9.70 0.07
CA ARG A 116 -6.04 9.72 -1.21
C ARG A 116 -4.77 10.55 -1.05
N VAL A 117 -3.67 10.04 -1.59
CA VAL A 117 -2.40 10.76 -1.72
C VAL A 117 -1.81 10.45 -3.08
N ALA A 118 -1.31 11.46 -3.76
CA ALA A 118 -0.66 11.34 -5.06
C ALA A 118 0.57 12.24 -5.11
N SER A 119 1.56 11.85 -5.91
CA SER A 119 2.67 12.72 -6.27
C SER A 119 2.16 13.90 -7.10
N ASP A 120 2.71 15.09 -6.87
CA ASP A 120 2.40 16.25 -7.69
C ASP A 120 2.69 15.95 -9.18
N THR A 121 1.71 16.18 -10.04
CA THR A 121 1.94 16.29 -11.48
C THR A 121 2.64 17.63 -11.71
N SER A 122 3.97 17.64 -11.69
CA SER A 122 4.77 18.76 -12.23
C SER A 122 4.70 18.79 -13.74
#